data_AF-A0AAE1DX21-F1
#
_entry.id   AF-A0AAE1DX21-F1
#
_cell.length_a   1.000
_cell.length_b   1.000
_cell.length_c   1.000
_cell.angle_alpha   90.00
_cell.angle_beta   90.00
_cell.angle_gamma   90.00
#
_symmetry.space_group_name_H-M   'P 1'
#
loop_
_entity.id
_entity.type
_entity.pdbx_description
1 polymer ?
#
loop_
_entity_poly.entity_id
_entity_poly.type
_entity_poly.pdbx_seq_one_letter_code
_entity_poly.pdbx_strand_id
1 'polypeptide(L)'
;MNGYNFRIQPSNPSHNRQSRHVVEQNFMEIMRFPSLKKFNESFGVRLPCHPLENITKPYYLYIKDNMTGIDKTFFKLNDSKITEIPMDFSTSGRHICSWTVPRIFFAVLSVANASASRLEIRETWASEFYTESWRQLSQRRIAFFFGGAGLSSAQLRSLQDESARFGDIVVGDFNDTYDNLSLKMAVVISWVAQYCPNIEAMVKIDMDTFVNVDALLHLLKELPKDTHKNYVYGNRYNNDQAPVMRTGVWSVPKTIYPFEFFPQYVYGHSYVISGSAVKLLSKSFPYFPIIPNEDAFVTGIMSLVLNITRLDISAFGDLTKEDAVLTFDRGIDVTVVMKKAKREVVWSTFKRKKCKSV
;
A
#
# COMPACT_ATOMS: atom_id res chain seq x y z
N MET A 1 55.24 -14.39 -3.96
CA MET A 1 55.81 -14.14 -5.30
C MET A 1 56.10 -15.47 -5.94
N ASN A 2 55.60 -15.66 -7.17
CA ASN A 2 55.91 -16.70 -8.18
C ASN A 2 55.63 -18.15 -7.76
N GLY A 3 54.90 -18.98 -8.49
CA GLY A 3 54.33 -18.87 -9.83
C GLY A 3 54.31 -20.29 -10.41
N TYR A 4 53.13 -20.83 -10.72
CA TYR A 4 53.00 -22.06 -11.49
C TYR A 4 52.00 -21.85 -12.62
N ASN A 5 52.55 -21.81 -13.84
CA ASN A 5 51.83 -21.76 -15.10
C ASN A 5 51.27 -23.14 -15.43
N PHE A 6 49.95 -23.23 -15.68
CA PHE A 6 49.41 -24.27 -16.56
C PHE A 6 48.58 -23.62 -17.67
N ARG A 7 49.08 -23.80 -18.88
CA ARG A 7 48.51 -23.34 -20.15
C ARG A 7 47.46 -24.37 -20.58
N ILE A 8 46.20 -23.94 -20.64
CA ILE A 8 45.07 -24.74 -21.15
C ILE A 8 44.87 -24.39 -22.62
N GLN A 9 44.77 -25.41 -23.47
CA GLN A 9 44.09 -25.35 -24.78
C GLN A 9 43.08 -26.51 -24.88
N PRO A 10 42.04 -26.38 -25.72
CA PRO A 10 40.67 -26.70 -25.31
C PRO A 10 40.20 -28.07 -25.78
N SER A 11 39.47 -28.78 -24.91
CA SER A 11 38.60 -29.88 -25.32
C SER A 11 37.15 -29.37 -25.38
N ASN A 12 36.57 -29.51 -26.57
CA ASN A 12 35.16 -29.29 -26.85
C ASN A 12 34.35 -30.45 -26.24
N PRO A 13 33.23 -30.18 -25.55
CA PRO A 13 32.10 -31.07 -25.72
C PRO A 13 30.80 -30.29 -25.89
N SER A 14 30.37 -30.22 -27.15
CA SER A 14 28.97 -30.31 -27.52
C SER A 14 28.37 -31.58 -26.90
N HIS A 15 27.71 -31.48 -25.75
CA HIS A 15 26.61 -32.34 -25.28
C HIS A 15 26.27 -31.98 -23.83
N ASN A 16 25.31 -31.07 -23.63
CA ASN A 16 24.34 -31.09 -22.51
C ASN A 16 23.40 -29.87 -22.56
N ARG A 17 22.60 -29.78 -23.63
CA ARG A 17 21.51 -28.80 -23.76
C ARG A 17 20.11 -29.41 -23.57
N GLN A 18 20.00 -30.63 -23.06
CA GLN A 18 18.73 -31.34 -22.94
C GLN A 18 18.30 -31.73 -21.52
N SER A 19 19.07 -31.39 -20.47
CA SER A 19 18.70 -31.69 -19.07
C SER A 19 18.21 -30.49 -18.25
N ARG A 20 17.99 -29.31 -18.87
CA ARG A 20 17.42 -28.11 -18.22
C ARG A 20 15.95 -27.83 -18.59
N HIS A 21 15.22 -28.81 -19.10
CA HIS A 21 13.86 -28.61 -19.64
C HIS A 21 12.75 -29.45 -18.97
N VAL A 22 12.97 -30.01 -17.77
CA VAL A 22 11.99 -30.91 -17.13
C VAL A 22 11.61 -30.56 -15.67
N VAL A 23 11.95 -29.36 -15.13
CA VAL A 23 11.58 -29.03 -13.72
C VAL A 23 10.87 -27.68 -13.51
N GLU A 24 10.47 -26.95 -14.56
CA GLU A 24 9.70 -25.69 -14.38
C GLU A 24 8.42 -25.62 -15.24
N GLN A 25 7.69 -26.72 -15.29
CA GLN A 25 6.26 -26.68 -15.63
C GLN A 25 5.47 -27.03 -14.38
N ASN A 26 4.97 -26.01 -13.65
CA ASN A 26 3.66 -26.06 -13.00
C ASN A 26 3.25 -24.70 -12.41
N PHE A 27 2.15 -24.16 -12.96
CA PHE A 27 1.29 -23.06 -12.50
C PHE A 27 1.83 -21.61 -12.54
N MET A 28 1.86 -21.05 -13.76
CA MET A 28 1.66 -19.62 -14.02
C MET A 28 0.22 -19.42 -14.49
N GLU A 29 -0.65 -18.89 -13.62
CA GLU A 29 -2.03 -18.54 -14.01
C GLU A 29 -2.00 -17.18 -14.74
N ILE A 30 -1.91 -17.21 -16.07
CA ILE A 30 -1.95 -15.99 -16.89
C ILE A 30 -3.43 -15.66 -17.17
N MET A 31 -4.02 -14.77 -16.38
CA MET A 31 -5.28 -14.14 -16.77
C MET A 31 -5.02 -13.17 -17.94
N ARG A 32 -5.42 -13.57 -19.15
CA ARG A 32 -5.41 -12.69 -20.33
C ARG A 32 -6.67 -11.84 -20.31
N PHE A 33 -6.58 -10.61 -19.80
CA PHE A 33 -7.70 -9.67 -19.83
C PHE A 33 -7.94 -9.12 -21.26
N PRO A 34 -9.08 -8.52 -21.62
CA PRO A 34 -9.27 -7.76 -22.86
C PRO A 34 -8.68 -6.34 -22.77
N SER A 35 -8.25 -5.74 -23.88
CA SER A 35 -7.84 -4.33 -23.90
C SER A 35 -9.04 -3.38 -23.82
N LEU A 36 -8.89 -2.20 -23.20
CA LEU A 36 -9.88 -1.10 -23.12
C LEU A 36 -10.50 -0.72 -24.46
N LYS A 37 -9.82 -1.01 -25.58
CA LYS A 37 -10.34 -0.81 -26.94
C LYS A 37 -11.69 -1.54 -27.16
N LYS A 38 -11.88 -2.74 -26.58
CA LYS A 38 -13.16 -3.48 -26.68
C LYS A 38 -14.25 -2.95 -25.75
N PHE A 39 -13.91 -2.23 -24.68
CA PHE A 39 -14.86 -1.68 -23.72
C PHE A 39 -15.59 -0.45 -24.29
N ASN A 40 -14.86 0.45 -24.95
CA ASN A 40 -15.44 1.65 -25.58
C ASN A 40 -16.39 1.33 -26.75
N GLU A 41 -16.17 0.22 -27.46
CA GLU A 41 -17.05 -0.23 -28.56
C GLU A 41 -18.40 -0.75 -28.07
N SER A 42 -18.50 -1.21 -26.82
CA SER A 42 -19.71 -1.87 -26.28
C SER A 42 -20.77 -0.91 -25.72
N PHE A 43 -20.42 0.36 -25.44
CA PHE A 43 -21.31 1.33 -24.79
C PHE A 43 -21.60 2.59 -25.61
N GLY A 44 -21.11 2.69 -26.86
CA GLY A 44 -21.47 3.78 -27.78
C GLY A 44 -21.04 5.19 -27.35
N VAL A 45 -20.29 5.33 -26.25
CA VAL A 45 -19.77 6.62 -25.78
C VAL A 45 -18.35 6.79 -26.30
N ARG A 46 -18.15 7.64 -27.32
CA ARG A 46 -16.82 8.18 -27.64
C ARG A 46 -16.47 9.21 -26.56
N LEU A 47 -15.97 8.76 -25.42
CA LEU A 47 -15.24 9.64 -24.52
C LEU A 47 -13.96 10.09 -25.23
N PRO A 48 -13.62 11.39 -25.22
CA PRO A 48 -12.32 11.84 -25.71
C PRO A 48 -11.24 11.18 -24.84
N CYS A 49 -10.57 10.17 -25.39
CA CYS A 49 -9.31 9.57 -24.99
C CYS A 49 -8.94 9.68 -23.48
N HIS A 50 -9.17 8.60 -22.76
CA HIS A 50 -8.96 8.55 -21.31
C HIS A 50 -7.43 8.49 -21.01
N PRO A 51 -6.91 9.17 -19.96
CA PRO A 51 -5.53 8.99 -19.48
C PRO A 51 -5.10 7.54 -19.17
N LEU A 52 -6.04 6.60 -19.21
CA LEU A 52 -5.85 5.17 -18.98
C LEU A 52 -5.69 4.35 -20.28
N GLU A 53 -5.80 4.97 -21.47
CA GLU A 53 -5.75 4.25 -22.77
C GLU A 53 -4.44 3.48 -22.99
N ASN A 54 -3.33 3.95 -22.38
CA ASN A 54 -2.02 3.31 -22.45
C ASN A 54 -1.64 2.50 -21.21
N ILE A 55 -2.55 2.31 -20.25
CA ILE A 55 -2.28 1.43 -19.11
C ILE A 55 -2.25 -0.01 -19.61
N THR A 56 -1.04 -0.57 -19.69
CA THR A 56 -0.85 -2.01 -19.82
C THR A 56 -1.56 -2.71 -18.69
N LYS A 57 -2.34 -3.76 -19.00
CA LYS A 57 -3.05 -4.58 -18.01
C LYS A 57 -2.14 -4.84 -16.81
N PRO A 58 -2.58 -4.54 -15.59
CA PRO A 58 -1.78 -4.79 -14.41
C PRO A 58 -1.58 -6.30 -14.29
N TYR A 59 -0.32 -6.73 -14.40
CA TYR A 59 0.09 -8.07 -14.01
C TYR A 59 0.23 -8.08 -12.50
N TYR A 60 -0.31 -9.11 -11.86
CA TYR A 60 -0.06 -9.38 -10.46
C TYR A 60 0.62 -10.74 -10.31
N LEU A 61 1.49 -10.86 -9.31
CA LEU A 61 2.10 -12.13 -8.93
C LEU A 61 1.73 -12.47 -7.49
N TYR A 62 1.46 -13.75 -7.21
CA TYR A 62 1.27 -14.20 -5.84
C TYR A 62 2.60 -14.14 -5.09
N ILE A 63 2.60 -13.46 -3.96
CA ILE A 63 3.75 -13.43 -3.06
C ILE A 63 3.76 -14.74 -2.27
N LYS A 64 4.89 -15.47 -2.34
CA LYS A 64 5.11 -16.72 -1.62
C LYS A 64 6.27 -16.54 -0.64
N ASP A 65 6.12 -17.08 0.56
CA ASP A 65 7.20 -17.10 1.54
C ASP A 65 7.99 -18.41 1.46
N ASN A 66 9.29 -18.31 1.67
CA ASN A 66 10.11 -19.45 2.05
C ASN A 66 10.19 -19.54 3.58
N MET A 67 9.34 -20.38 4.18
CA MET A 67 9.27 -20.58 5.63
C MET A 67 10.16 -21.73 6.13
N THR A 68 11.14 -22.16 5.33
CA THR A 68 12.04 -23.28 5.72
C THR A 68 12.87 -22.88 6.93
N GLY A 69 12.82 -23.68 8.00
CA GLY A 69 13.59 -23.43 9.23
C GLY A 69 13.02 -22.35 10.15
N ILE A 70 11.84 -21.78 9.84
CA ILE A 70 11.16 -20.80 10.68
C ILE A 70 10.14 -21.50 11.58
N ASP A 71 10.15 -21.18 12.87
CA ASP A 71 9.14 -21.68 13.81
C ASP A 71 7.77 -21.05 13.52
N LYS A 72 6.87 -21.87 12.97
CA LYS A 72 5.52 -21.46 12.59
C LYS A 72 4.61 -21.14 13.78
N THR A 73 4.98 -21.53 15.00
CA THR A 73 4.18 -21.22 16.19
C THR A 73 4.19 -19.73 16.52
N PHE A 74 5.24 -19.00 16.13
CA PHE A 74 5.31 -17.55 16.26
C PHE A 74 4.22 -16.83 15.46
N PHE A 75 3.78 -17.41 14.32
CA PHE A 75 2.79 -16.81 13.43
C PHE A 75 1.36 -17.28 13.75
N LYS A 76 1.03 -17.33 15.05
CA LYS A 76 -0.30 -17.67 15.53
C LYS A 76 -0.82 -16.58 16.45
N LEU A 77 -2.13 -16.37 16.43
CA LEU A 77 -2.80 -15.52 17.41
C LEU A 77 -2.76 -16.20 18.79
N ASN A 78 -2.73 -15.38 19.83
CA ASN A 78 -2.92 -15.83 21.20
C ASN A 78 -4.41 -16.11 21.45
N ASP A 79 -4.71 -16.99 22.40
CA ASP A 79 -6.10 -17.28 22.81
C ASP A 79 -6.72 -16.12 23.62
N SER A 80 -5.86 -15.30 24.23
CA SER A 80 -6.22 -14.14 25.06
C SER A 80 -5.70 -12.84 24.45
N LYS A 81 -6.36 -11.73 24.75
CA LYS A 81 -5.86 -10.41 24.34
C LYS A 81 -4.56 -10.09 25.09
N ILE A 82 -3.53 -9.72 24.35
CA ILE A 82 -2.19 -9.38 24.85
C ILE A 82 -1.72 -7.99 24.41
N THR A 83 -2.49 -7.32 23.56
CA THR A 83 -2.17 -6.01 23.01
C THR A 83 -3.38 -5.11 23.11
N GLU A 84 -3.18 -3.91 23.64
CA GLU A 84 -4.19 -2.87 23.68
C GLU A 84 -4.12 -2.03 22.40
N ILE A 85 -5.25 -1.87 21.73
CA ILE A 85 -5.39 -0.98 20.58
C ILE A 85 -6.18 0.24 21.07
N PRO A 86 -5.53 1.41 21.25
CA PRO A 86 -6.19 2.59 21.80
C PRO A 86 -7.21 3.11 20.80
N MET A 87 -8.49 3.02 21.18
CA MET A 87 -9.64 3.42 20.36
C MET A 87 -10.35 4.65 20.92
N ASP A 88 -9.66 5.41 21.77
CA ASP A 88 -10.08 6.74 22.19
C ASP A 88 -9.56 7.79 21.21
N PHE A 89 -10.41 8.78 20.88
CA PHE A 89 -10.12 9.78 19.87
C PHE A 89 -10.49 11.17 20.35
N SER A 90 -9.52 12.07 20.42
CA SER A 90 -9.77 13.51 20.68
C SER A 90 -10.45 14.18 19.49
N THR A 91 -10.23 13.67 18.28
CA THR A 91 -11.02 14.00 17.08
C THR A 91 -11.41 12.69 16.40
N SER A 92 -12.64 12.22 16.64
CA SER A 92 -13.08 10.89 16.17
C SER A 92 -13.25 10.78 14.67
N GLY A 93 -13.55 11.86 13.95
CA GLY A 93 -13.83 11.82 12.51
C GLY A 93 -15.00 10.90 12.11
N ARG A 94 -15.85 10.46 13.04
CA ARG A 94 -16.92 9.46 12.81
C ARG A 94 -17.87 9.83 11.66
N HIS A 95 -18.01 11.14 11.39
CA HIS A 95 -18.86 11.68 10.33
C HIS A 95 -18.37 11.36 8.91
N ILE A 96 -17.09 11.02 8.73
CA ILE A 96 -16.46 10.80 7.41
C ILE A 96 -17.20 9.73 6.59
N CYS A 97 -17.70 8.68 7.24
CA CYS A 97 -18.41 7.56 6.61
C CYS A 97 -19.91 7.48 6.98
N SER A 98 -20.51 8.55 7.54
CA SER A 98 -21.88 8.50 8.08
C SER A 98 -23.01 8.59 7.04
N TRP A 99 -22.78 9.19 5.86
CA TRP A 99 -23.86 9.53 4.91
C TRP A 99 -23.96 8.57 3.72
N THR A 100 -22.83 8.34 3.05
CA THR A 100 -22.69 7.26 2.07
C THR A 100 -21.66 6.29 2.55
N VAL A 101 -21.92 5.01 2.30
CA VAL A 101 -20.90 3.96 2.40
C VAL A 101 -19.88 4.18 1.28
N PRO A 102 -18.64 4.63 1.58
CA PRO A 102 -17.63 4.68 0.54
C PRO A 102 -17.32 3.27 0.06
N ARG A 103 -17.08 3.12 -1.25
CA ARG A 103 -16.53 1.87 -1.78
C ARG A 103 -15.05 1.79 -1.47
N ILE A 104 -14.32 2.89 -1.65
CA ILE A 104 -12.88 2.95 -1.42
C ILE A 104 -12.55 4.00 -0.35
N PHE A 105 -11.77 3.61 0.65
CA PHE A 105 -11.31 4.49 1.71
C PHE A 105 -9.80 4.72 1.62
N PHE A 106 -9.36 5.97 1.55
CA PHE A 106 -7.97 6.39 1.47
C PHE A 106 -7.51 6.81 2.87
N ALA A 107 -6.64 6.01 3.48
CA ALA A 107 -6.04 6.29 4.78
C ALA A 107 -4.65 6.88 4.60
N VAL A 108 -4.47 8.16 4.96
CA VAL A 108 -3.18 8.84 4.90
C VAL A 108 -2.60 8.94 6.31
N LEU A 109 -1.46 8.30 6.54
CA LEU A 109 -0.74 8.45 7.82
C LEU A 109 -0.04 9.81 7.83
N SER A 110 -0.33 10.67 8.80
CA SER A 110 0.15 12.06 8.81
C SER A 110 0.76 12.48 10.15
N VAL A 111 1.51 13.57 10.15
CA VAL A 111 2.12 14.18 11.35
C VAL A 111 1.66 15.63 11.49
N ALA A 112 1.54 16.12 12.74
CA ALA A 112 0.89 17.41 13.01
C ALA A 112 1.47 18.58 12.19
N ASN A 113 2.80 18.64 12.08
CA ASN A 113 3.52 19.74 11.44
C ASN A 113 3.52 19.72 9.90
N ALA A 114 2.83 18.76 9.27
CA ALA A 114 2.80 18.61 7.82
C ALA A 114 1.53 19.18 7.16
N SER A 115 1.01 20.30 7.67
CA SER A 115 -0.22 20.96 7.17
C SER A 115 -0.12 21.37 5.71
N ALA A 116 1.02 21.91 5.28
CA ALA A 116 1.27 22.27 3.88
C ALA A 116 1.19 21.05 2.95
N SER A 117 1.80 19.93 3.34
CA SER A 117 1.74 18.68 2.57
C SER A 117 0.31 18.12 2.49
N ARG A 118 -0.48 18.21 3.56
CA ARG A 118 -1.90 17.81 3.53
C ARG A 118 -2.70 18.70 2.59
N LEU A 119 -2.50 20.02 2.63
CA LEU A 119 -3.14 20.95 1.70
C LEU A 119 -2.78 20.61 0.25
N GLU A 120 -1.50 20.36 -0.05
CA GLU A 120 -1.06 19.98 -1.40
C GLU A 120 -1.72 18.67 -1.86
N ILE A 121 -1.89 17.66 -0.98
CA ILE A 121 -2.63 16.44 -1.31
C ILE A 121 -4.09 16.78 -1.69
N ARG A 122 -4.77 17.62 -0.89
CA ARG A 122 -6.16 18.05 -1.15
C ARG A 122 -6.30 18.81 -2.45
N GLU A 123 -5.31 19.60 -2.85
CA GLU A 123 -5.36 20.41 -4.08
C GLU A 123 -4.85 19.66 -5.32
N THR A 124 -4.23 18.49 -5.13
CA THR A 124 -3.67 17.68 -6.21
C THR A 124 -4.47 16.40 -6.47
N TRP A 125 -3.88 15.22 -6.27
CA TRP A 125 -4.49 13.94 -6.66
C TRP A 125 -5.77 13.61 -5.90
N ALA A 126 -5.99 14.22 -4.73
CA ALA A 126 -7.23 14.06 -3.96
C ALA A 126 -8.26 15.17 -4.24
N SER A 127 -8.00 16.12 -5.14
CA SER A 127 -8.87 17.29 -5.37
C SER A 127 -10.30 16.93 -5.75
N GLU A 128 -10.50 15.88 -6.54
CA GLU A 128 -11.84 15.39 -6.90
C GLU A 128 -12.60 14.79 -5.71
N PHE A 129 -11.93 14.53 -4.58
CA PHE A 129 -12.57 14.02 -3.36
C PHE A 129 -13.24 15.13 -2.56
N TYR A 130 -13.05 16.41 -2.91
CA TYR A 130 -13.55 17.56 -2.16
C TYR A 130 -14.59 18.39 -2.95
N THR A 131 -15.31 17.78 -3.88
CA THR A 131 -16.46 18.41 -4.57
C THR A 131 -17.55 18.83 -3.59
N GLU A 132 -18.44 19.77 -3.93
CA GLU A 132 -19.41 20.36 -2.99
C GLU A 132 -20.23 19.34 -2.18
N SER A 133 -20.50 18.17 -2.75
CA SER A 133 -21.27 17.08 -2.14
C SER A 133 -20.42 15.92 -1.64
N TRP A 134 -19.09 16.06 -1.54
CA TRP A 134 -18.19 14.93 -1.28
C TRP A 134 -18.48 14.20 0.03
N ARG A 135 -18.89 14.93 1.07
CA ARG A 135 -19.27 14.37 2.37
C ARG A 135 -20.51 13.48 2.29
N GLN A 136 -21.34 13.67 1.26
CA GLN A 136 -22.66 13.06 1.13
C GLN A 136 -22.77 12.07 -0.03
N LEU A 137 -22.06 12.26 -1.15
CA LEU A 137 -22.31 11.49 -2.39
C LEU A 137 -21.09 10.75 -2.94
N SER A 138 -19.88 11.03 -2.44
CA SER A 138 -18.69 10.42 -3.03
C SER A 138 -18.59 8.92 -2.68
N GLN A 139 -18.20 8.08 -3.64
CA GLN A 139 -17.86 6.67 -3.38
C GLN A 139 -16.42 6.50 -2.83
N ARG A 140 -15.71 7.62 -2.68
CA ARG A 140 -14.31 7.71 -2.25
C ARG A 140 -14.29 8.57 -0.99
N ARG A 141 -13.60 8.12 0.06
CA ARG A 141 -13.34 8.93 1.26
C ARG A 141 -11.87 8.95 1.55
N ILE A 142 -11.41 10.02 2.17
CA ILE A 142 -10.04 10.20 2.60
C ILE A 142 -10.04 10.67 4.05
N ALA A 143 -9.07 10.21 4.83
CA ALA A 143 -8.80 10.74 6.15
C ALA A 143 -7.30 10.78 6.44
N PHE A 144 -6.87 11.81 7.16
CA PHE A 144 -5.53 11.98 7.70
C PHE A 144 -5.50 11.55 9.17
N PHE A 145 -4.62 10.61 9.51
CA PHE A 145 -4.56 10.00 10.84
C PHE A 145 -3.33 10.44 11.64
N PHE A 146 -3.55 10.69 12.93
CA PHE A 146 -2.55 11.17 13.90
C PHE A 146 -2.73 10.48 15.26
N GLY A 147 -1.65 10.35 16.03
CA GLY A 147 -1.72 10.20 17.48
C GLY A 147 -1.50 11.54 18.18
N GLY A 148 -2.35 11.84 19.18
CA GLY A 148 -2.43 13.14 19.84
C GLY A 148 -1.69 13.25 21.17
N ALA A 149 -1.36 12.14 21.82
CA ALA A 149 -0.90 12.14 23.21
C ALA A 149 0.45 12.88 23.44
N GLY A 150 1.28 13.00 22.39
CA GLY A 150 2.56 13.70 22.43
C GLY A 150 2.53 15.12 21.84
N LEU A 151 1.36 15.62 21.41
CA LEU A 151 1.25 16.91 20.73
C LEU A 151 1.09 18.06 21.72
N SER A 152 1.72 19.20 21.42
CA SER A 152 1.48 20.45 22.16
C SER A 152 0.04 20.94 21.97
N SER A 153 -0.45 21.76 22.91
CA SER A 153 -1.78 22.37 22.78
C SER A 153 -1.93 23.23 21.52
N ALA A 154 -0.84 23.83 21.02
CA ALA A 154 -0.86 24.58 19.76
C ALA A 154 -1.04 23.67 18.55
N GLN A 155 -0.37 22.51 18.52
CA GLN A 155 -0.54 21.51 17.46
C GLN A 155 -1.94 20.89 17.48
N LEU A 156 -2.47 20.56 18.66
CA LEU A 156 -3.83 20.04 18.80
C LEU A 156 -4.88 21.04 18.32
N ARG A 157 -4.76 22.33 18.70
CA ARG A 157 -5.64 23.39 18.20
C ARG A 157 -5.57 23.53 16.68
N SER A 158 -4.36 23.53 16.11
CA SER A 158 -4.16 23.59 14.67
C SER A 158 -4.86 22.43 13.93
N LEU A 159 -4.77 21.20 14.46
CA LEU A 159 -5.49 20.05 13.90
C LEU A 159 -7.01 20.16 14.06
N GLN A 160 -7.50 20.73 15.16
CA GLN A 160 -8.93 20.99 15.36
C GLN A 160 -9.47 22.02 14.36
N ASP A 161 -8.74 23.13 14.15
CA ASP A 161 -9.11 24.16 13.17
C ASP A 161 -9.09 23.60 11.73
N GLU A 162 -8.07 22.81 11.40
CA GLU A 162 -7.99 22.12 10.11
C GLU A 162 -9.14 21.11 9.95
N SER A 163 -9.50 20.38 11.01
CA SER A 163 -10.63 19.44 11.01
C SER A 163 -11.96 20.17 10.82
N ALA A 164 -12.15 21.33 11.45
CA ALA A 164 -13.35 22.15 11.25
C ALA A 164 -13.48 22.61 9.79
N ARG A 165 -12.36 22.97 9.15
CA ARG A 165 -12.32 23.41 7.76
C ARG A 165 -12.56 22.28 6.76
N PHE A 166 -11.83 21.18 6.89
CA PHE A 166 -11.84 20.11 5.88
C PHE A 166 -12.68 18.90 6.29
N GLY A 167 -12.72 18.53 7.57
CA GLY A 167 -13.55 17.44 8.08
C GLY A 167 -13.02 16.05 7.76
N ASP A 168 -11.72 15.93 7.49
CA ASP A 168 -11.02 14.72 7.05
C ASP A 168 -9.88 14.32 8.02
N ILE A 169 -9.93 14.78 9.26
CA ILE A 169 -8.91 14.52 10.29
C ILE A 169 -9.43 13.55 11.34
N VAL A 170 -8.58 12.59 11.71
CA VAL A 170 -8.80 11.66 12.84
C VAL A 170 -7.57 11.72 13.75
N VAL A 171 -7.79 12.03 15.02
CA VAL A 171 -6.73 12.11 16.05
C VAL A 171 -7.05 11.13 17.17
N GLY A 172 -6.27 10.05 17.25
CA GLY A 172 -6.35 9.05 18.31
C GLY A 172 -5.53 9.44 19.54
N ASP A 173 -5.87 8.90 20.71
CA ASP A 173 -5.16 9.16 21.96
C ASP A 173 -4.03 8.15 22.18
N PHE A 174 -2.96 8.29 21.39
CA PHE A 174 -1.75 7.49 21.53
C PHE A 174 -0.52 8.29 21.12
N ASN A 175 0.66 7.83 21.54
CA ASN A 175 1.92 8.48 21.22
C ASN A 175 2.37 8.15 19.79
N ASP A 176 2.38 9.14 18.91
CA ASP A 176 2.71 9.01 17.48
C ASP A 176 4.21 9.21 17.25
N THR A 177 4.97 8.13 17.38
CA THR A 177 6.41 8.08 17.10
C THR A 177 6.67 7.14 15.93
N TYR A 178 7.87 7.24 15.34
CA TYR A 178 8.28 6.33 14.27
C TYR A 178 8.25 4.86 14.71
N ASP A 179 8.70 4.58 15.94
CA ASP A 179 8.67 3.23 16.51
C ASP A 179 7.24 2.69 16.71
N ASN A 180 6.27 3.59 16.92
CA ASN A 180 4.85 3.27 17.07
C ASN A 180 4.07 3.25 15.75
N LEU A 181 4.74 3.30 14.59
CA LEU A 181 4.04 3.34 13.30
C LEU A 181 3.14 2.11 13.08
N SER A 182 3.57 0.92 13.51
CA SER A 182 2.76 -0.30 13.47
C SER A 182 1.51 -0.20 14.37
N LEU A 183 1.63 0.39 15.56
CA LEU A 183 0.50 0.65 16.45
C LEU A 183 -0.47 1.64 15.81
N LYS A 184 0.04 2.74 15.25
CA LYS A 184 -0.74 3.72 14.51
C LYS A 184 -1.54 3.06 13.38
N MET A 185 -0.92 2.16 12.62
CA MET A 185 -1.61 1.46 11.55
C MET A 185 -2.69 0.51 12.08
N ALA A 186 -2.43 -0.18 13.20
CA ALA A 186 -3.45 -1.01 13.85
C ALA A 186 -4.67 -0.19 14.32
N VAL A 187 -4.44 1.02 14.86
CA VAL A 187 -5.50 1.98 15.21
C VAL A 187 -6.25 2.44 13.96
N VAL A 188 -5.55 2.81 12.89
CA VAL A 188 -6.15 3.24 11.60
C VAL A 188 -7.06 2.14 11.03
N ILE A 189 -6.55 0.90 10.92
CA ILE A 189 -7.33 -0.24 10.40
C ILE A 189 -8.55 -0.49 11.29
N SER A 190 -8.39 -0.42 12.61
CA SER A 190 -9.49 -0.64 13.56
C SER A 190 -10.53 0.47 13.50
N TRP A 191 -10.12 1.72 13.33
CA TRP A 191 -11.00 2.85 13.10
C TRP A 191 -11.80 2.65 11.80
N VAL A 192 -11.14 2.28 10.70
CA VAL A 192 -11.82 2.04 9.41
C VAL A 192 -12.80 0.87 9.53
N ALA A 193 -12.42 -0.22 10.20
CA ALA A 193 -13.30 -1.36 10.43
C ALA A 193 -14.55 -0.99 11.25
N GLN A 194 -14.41 -0.08 12.22
CA GLN A 194 -15.50 0.37 13.08
C GLN A 194 -16.42 1.39 12.38
N TYR A 195 -15.86 2.42 11.75
CA TYR A 195 -16.62 3.57 11.25
C TYR A 195 -16.93 3.52 9.74
N CYS A 196 -16.23 2.68 8.97
CA CYS A 196 -16.45 2.48 7.54
C CYS A 196 -16.61 0.98 7.19
N PRO A 197 -17.52 0.24 7.85
CA PRO A 197 -17.53 -1.24 7.80
C PRO A 197 -17.85 -1.83 6.43
N ASN A 198 -18.35 -1.07 5.47
CA ASN A 198 -18.85 -1.60 4.20
C ASN A 198 -18.00 -1.19 2.98
N ILE A 199 -16.75 -0.78 3.21
CA ILE A 199 -15.80 -0.52 2.14
C ILE A 199 -15.44 -1.80 1.38
N GLU A 200 -15.17 -1.68 0.09
CA GLU A 200 -14.57 -2.76 -0.72
C GLU A 200 -13.07 -2.84 -0.48
N ALA A 201 -12.39 -1.70 -0.34
CA ALA A 201 -10.96 -1.66 -0.08
C ALA A 201 -10.55 -0.38 0.67
N MET A 202 -9.51 -0.52 1.47
CA MET A 202 -8.76 0.56 2.08
C MET A 202 -7.42 0.72 1.35
N VAL A 203 -7.07 1.94 0.98
CA VAL A 203 -5.79 2.30 0.37
C VAL A 203 -4.98 3.03 1.42
N LYS A 204 -3.88 2.44 1.89
CA LYS A 204 -2.90 3.12 2.74
C LYS A 204 -1.95 3.93 1.88
N ILE A 205 -1.68 5.16 2.28
CA ILE A 205 -0.80 6.09 1.55
C ILE A 205 0.06 6.87 2.56
N ASP A 206 1.37 6.92 2.31
CA ASP A 206 2.26 7.80 3.05
C ASP A 206 2.22 9.23 2.51
N MET A 207 2.53 10.21 3.36
CA MET A 207 2.43 11.63 2.97
C MET A 207 3.25 11.96 1.74
N ASP A 208 4.39 11.31 1.52
CA ASP A 208 5.30 11.49 0.39
C ASP A 208 4.90 10.70 -0.86
N THR A 209 3.70 10.12 -0.91
CA THR A 209 3.23 9.36 -2.07
C THR A 209 2.20 10.15 -2.88
N PHE A 210 2.33 10.10 -4.21
CA PHE A 210 1.39 10.66 -5.16
C PHE A 210 0.64 9.51 -5.87
N VAL A 211 -0.64 9.70 -6.15
CA VAL A 211 -1.53 8.62 -6.62
C VAL A 211 -2.23 9.02 -7.92
N ASN A 212 -2.21 8.13 -8.90
CA ASN A 212 -3.11 8.18 -10.04
C ASN A 212 -4.41 7.47 -9.64
N VAL A 213 -5.38 8.24 -9.14
CA VAL A 213 -6.61 7.69 -8.58
C VAL A 213 -7.41 6.90 -9.63
N ASP A 214 -7.50 7.39 -10.86
CA ASP A 214 -8.23 6.70 -11.92
C ASP A 214 -7.60 5.35 -12.26
N ALA A 215 -6.26 5.30 -12.35
CA ALA A 215 -5.53 4.05 -12.57
C ALA A 215 -5.71 3.07 -11.41
N LEU A 216 -5.69 3.56 -10.17
CA LEU A 216 -5.94 2.74 -8.99
C LEU A 216 -7.36 2.16 -8.99
N LEU A 217 -8.36 2.96 -9.33
CA LEU A 217 -9.75 2.52 -9.40
C LEU A 217 -9.99 1.53 -10.54
N HIS A 218 -9.32 1.73 -11.68
CA HIS A 218 -9.36 0.76 -12.77
C HIS A 218 -8.72 -0.57 -12.34
N LEU A 219 -7.52 -0.53 -11.77
CA LEU A 219 -6.86 -1.69 -11.19
C LEU A 219 -7.80 -2.44 -10.22
N LEU A 220 -8.42 -1.73 -9.29
CA LEU A 220 -9.34 -2.31 -8.29
C LEU A 220 -10.56 -3.01 -8.90
N LYS A 221 -11.03 -2.60 -10.08
CA LYS A 221 -12.16 -3.24 -10.77
C LYS A 221 -11.75 -4.54 -11.44
N GLU A 222 -10.53 -4.61 -11.96
CA GLU A 222 -10.02 -5.76 -12.73
C GLU A 222 -9.46 -6.88 -11.85
N LEU A 223 -9.25 -6.61 -10.55
CA LEU A 223 -8.74 -7.63 -9.64
C LEU A 223 -9.73 -8.80 -9.50
N PRO A 224 -9.23 -10.04 -9.34
CA PRO A 224 -10.05 -11.24 -9.18
C PRO A 224 -10.70 -11.29 -7.79
N LYS A 225 -11.70 -10.42 -7.56
CA LYS A 225 -12.43 -10.30 -6.28
C LYS A 225 -13.13 -11.59 -5.90
N ASP A 226 -13.51 -12.39 -6.89
CA ASP A 226 -14.26 -13.63 -6.69
C ASP A 226 -13.37 -14.79 -6.24
N THR A 227 -12.06 -14.72 -6.49
CA THR A 227 -11.11 -15.80 -6.16
C THR A 227 -10.51 -15.65 -4.77
N HIS A 228 -10.33 -14.40 -4.29
CA HIS A 228 -9.75 -14.10 -2.98
C HIS A 228 -10.50 -12.97 -2.29
N LYS A 229 -11.28 -13.29 -1.25
CA LYS A 229 -12.00 -12.28 -0.46
C LYS A 229 -11.06 -11.41 0.37
N ASN A 230 -10.06 -12.02 1.00
CA ASN A 230 -9.08 -11.33 1.85
C ASN A 230 -7.77 -11.18 1.09
N TYR A 231 -7.43 -9.95 0.72
CA TYR A 231 -6.17 -9.65 0.05
C TYR A 231 -5.48 -8.39 0.57
N VAL A 232 -4.17 -8.34 0.32
CA VAL A 232 -3.32 -7.16 0.31
C VAL A 232 -2.57 -7.11 -1.02
N TYR A 233 -2.44 -5.93 -1.61
CA TYR A 233 -1.57 -5.74 -2.77
C TYR A 233 -0.79 -4.43 -2.72
N GLY A 234 0.36 -4.43 -3.38
CA GLY A 234 1.30 -3.32 -3.45
C GLY A 234 2.56 -3.75 -4.20
N ASN A 235 3.61 -2.92 -4.14
CA ASN A 235 4.89 -3.29 -4.72
C ASN A 235 5.65 -4.20 -3.74
N ARG A 236 5.98 -5.43 -4.14
CA ARG A 236 6.71 -6.37 -3.26
C ARG A 236 8.10 -5.83 -2.92
N TYR A 237 8.57 -6.11 -1.71
CA TYR A 237 9.97 -5.93 -1.37
C TYR A 237 10.88 -6.68 -2.36
N ASN A 238 11.86 -5.97 -2.94
CA ASN A 238 12.61 -6.47 -4.09
C ASN A 238 13.50 -7.70 -3.80
N ASN A 239 13.89 -7.92 -2.54
CA ASN A 239 14.71 -9.07 -2.17
C ASN A 239 13.82 -10.26 -1.79
N ASP A 240 14.09 -11.45 -2.34
CA ASP A 240 13.39 -12.70 -2.01
C ASP A 240 13.57 -13.13 -0.55
N GLN A 241 14.53 -12.55 0.17
CA GLN A 241 14.61 -12.60 1.63
C GLN A 241 14.65 -11.18 2.18
N ALA A 242 13.57 -10.74 2.83
CA ALA A 242 13.50 -9.40 3.41
C ALA A 242 14.21 -9.37 4.79
N PRO A 243 15.42 -8.79 4.90
CA PRO A 243 16.20 -8.87 6.13
C PRO A 243 15.61 -8.00 7.23
N VAL A 244 15.66 -8.50 8.46
CA VAL A 244 15.30 -7.72 9.65
C VAL A 244 16.48 -6.86 10.04
N MET A 245 16.33 -5.55 9.91
CA MET A 245 17.35 -4.61 10.37
C MET A 245 17.48 -4.71 11.90
N ARG A 246 18.70 -4.77 12.42
CA ARG A 246 18.97 -4.80 13.88
C ARG A 246 19.45 -3.46 14.42
N THR A 247 19.71 -2.50 13.56
CA THR A 247 20.16 -1.15 13.87
C THR A 247 19.49 -0.13 12.95
N GLY A 248 19.49 1.13 13.35
CA GLY A 248 18.86 2.23 12.60
C GLY A 248 17.35 2.35 12.84
N VAL A 249 16.73 3.26 12.11
CA VAL A 249 15.32 3.66 12.31
C VAL A 249 14.32 2.53 12.01
N TRP A 250 14.71 1.55 11.19
CA TRP A 250 13.87 0.38 10.86
C TRP A 250 14.19 -0.86 11.69
N SER A 251 14.93 -0.70 12.79
CA SER A 251 15.42 -1.83 13.56
C SER A 251 14.32 -2.55 14.34
N VAL A 252 14.41 -3.88 14.36
CA VAL A 252 13.57 -4.73 15.20
C VAL A 252 14.46 -5.62 16.07
N PRO A 253 14.43 -5.44 17.41
CA PRO A 253 15.19 -6.28 18.33
C PRO A 253 14.82 -7.77 18.23
N LYS A 254 15.79 -8.66 18.47
CA LYS A 254 15.56 -10.12 18.51
C LYS A 254 14.57 -10.55 19.60
N THR A 255 14.45 -9.77 20.66
CA THR A 255 13.47 -9.98 21.74
C THR A 255 12.03 -9.74 21.28
N ILE A 256 11.83 -8.94 20.23
CA ILE A 256 10.50 -8.67 19.64
C ILE A 256 10.26 -9.60 18.45
N TYR A 257 11.25 -9.76 17.57
CA TYR A 257 11.16 -10.64 16.41
C TYR A 257 12.47 -11.45 16.26
N PRO A 258 12.45 -12.76 16.59
CA PRO A 258 13.67 -13.55 16.74
C PRO A 258 14.32 -13.99 15.42
N PHE A 259 13.58 -13.96 14.30
CA PHE A 259 14.06 -14.44 13.01
C PHE A 259 14.84 -13.36 12.25
N GLU A 260 15.75 -13.77 11.36
CA GLU A 260 16.59 -12.84 10.59
C GLU A 260 15.90 -12.26 9.36
N PHE A 261 14.79 -12.87 8.92
CA PHE A 261 14.03 -12.43 7.76
C PHE A 261 12.55 -12.29 8.12
N PHE A 262 11.92 -11.24 7.62
CA PHE A 262 10.46 -11.13 7.61
C PHE A 262 9.86 -12.05 6.55
N PRO A 263 8.58 -12.48 6.70
CA PRO A 263 7.79 -12.89 5.55
C PRO A 263 7.83 -11.80 4.48
N GLN A 264 7.70 -12.20 3.22
CA GLN A 264 7.61 -11.24 2.12
C GLN A 264 6.45 -10.27 2.33
N TYR A 265 6.71 -9.00 2.07
CA TYR A 265 5.76 -7.92 2.32
C TYR A 265 5.79 -6.92 1.16
N VAL A 266 4.83 -5.99 1.12
CA VAL A 266 4.79 -4.92 0.12
C VAL A 266 5.23 -3.61 0.75
N TYR A 267 5.93 -2.76 0.00
CA TYR A 267 6.49 -1.52 0.52
C TYR A 267 5.43 -0.58 1.12
N GLY A 268 5.79 0.09 2.22
CA GLY A 268 4.88 0.91 3.02
C GLY A 268 4.34 2.17 2.34
N HIS A 269 5.05 2.77 1.36
CA HIS A 269 4.63 4.04 0.76
C HIS A 269 3.18 4.03 0.26
N SER A 270 2.73 2.89 -0.26
CA SER A 270 1.32 2.65 -0.53
C SER A 270 1.01 1.17 -0.72
N TYR A 271 -0.12 0.73 -0.19
CA TYR A 271 -0.68 -0.59 -0.44
C TYR A 271 -2.20 -0.56 -0.28
N VAL A 272 -2.87 -1.63 -0.69
CA VAL A 272 -4.33 -1.78 -0.58
C VAL A 272 -4.67 -3.02 0.21
N ILE A 273 -5.65 -2.90 1.09
CA ILE A 273 -6.23 -3.98 1.88
C ILE A 273 -7.71 -4.11 1.52
N SER A 274 -8.17 -5.32 1.18
CA SER A 274 -9.60 -5.60 1.00
C SER A 274 -10.42 -5.26 2.26
N GLY A 275 -11.68 -4.84 2.09
CA GLY A 275 -12.55 -4.49 3.21
C GLY A 275 -12.79 -5.64 4.20
N SER A 276 -12.82 -6.89 3.74
CA SER A 276 -12.92 -8.05 4.63
C SER A 276 -11.61 -8.33 5.37
N ALA A 277 -10.44 -8.12 4.74
CA ALA A 277 -9.16 -8.21 5.44
C ALA A 277 -8.98 -7.09 6.47
N VAL A 278 -9.48 -5.86 6.22
CA VAL A 278 -9.51 -4.77 7.21
C VAL A 278 -10.25 -5.22 8.48
N LYS A 279 -11.44 -5.82 8.34
CA LYS A 279 -12.19 -6.37 9.48
C LYS A 279 -11.44 -7.50 10.19
N LEU A 280 -10.82 -8.39 9.43
CA LEU A 280 -10.09 -9.54 9.96
C LEU A 280 -8.84 -9.10 10.75
N LEU A 281 -8.08 -8.14 10.22
CA LEU A 281 -6.93 -7.53 10.88
C LEU A 281 -7.34 -6.83 12.17
N SER A 282 -8.36 -5.95 12.11
CA SER A 282 -8.86 -5.22 13.28
C SER A 282 -9.22 -6.14 14.45
N LYS A 283 -9.91 -7.26 14.18
CA LYS A 283 -10.28 -8.23 15.22
C LYS A 283 -9.08 -8.99 15.80
N SER A 284 -8.00 -9.10 15.03
CA SER A 284 -6.85 -9.94 15.35
C SER A 284 -5.72 -9.19 16.06
N PHE A 285 -5.58 -7.87 15.85
CA PHE A 285 -4.52 -7.08 16.50
C PHE A 285 -4.46 -7.21 18.02
N PRO A 286 -5.57 -7.28 18.78
CA PRO A 286 -5.49 -7.48 20.23
C PRO A 286 -4.83 -8.79 20.66
N TYR A 287 -4.70 -9.77 19.77
CA TYR A 287 -4.24 -11.14 20.04
C TYR A 287 -2.82 -11.42 19.51
N PHE A 288 -2.12 -10.40 19.01
CA PHE A 288 -0.78 -10.53 18.46
C PHE A 288 0.07 -9.32 18.88
N PRO A 289 1.36 -9.50 19.27
CA PRO A 289 2.18 -8.37 19.68
C PRO A 289 2.39 -7.39 18.52
N ILE A 290 2.38 -6.09 18.79
CA ILE A 290 2.80 -5.10 17.81
C ILE A 290 4.30 -5.25 17.55
N ILE A 291 4.68 -5.45 16.29
CA ILE A 291 6.06 -5.54 15.84
C ILE A 291 6.39 -4.27 15.05
N PRO A 292 7.48 -3.54 15.36
CA PRO A 292 7.93 -2.40 14.56
C PRO A 292 8.28 -2.78 13.12
N ASN A 293 8.41 -1.79 12.24
CA ASN A 293 8.38 -1.95 10.78
C ASN A 293 6.95 -2.29 10.28
N GLU A 294 6.17 -1.24 10.03
CA GLU A 294 4.73 -1.29 9.81
C GLU A 294 4.32 -2.13 8.60
N ASP A 295 5.01 -1.95 7.48
CA ASP A 295 4.71 -2.66 6.23
C ASP A 295 5.07 -4.14 6.33
N ALA A 296 6.19 -4.50 6.95
CA ALA A 296 6.51 -5.88 7.28
C ALA A 296 5.49 -6.50 8.26
N PHE A 297 5.06 -5.73 9.28
CA PHE A 297 4.10 -6.19 10.28
C PHE A 297 2.72 -6.47 9.68
N VAL A 298 2.11 -5.50 9.01
CA VAL A 298 0.74 -5.62 8.50
C VAL A 298 0.68 -6.51 7.25
N THR A 299 1.54 -6.22 6.27
CA THR A 299 1.46 -6.83 4.94
C THR A 299 2.30 -8.10 4.80
N GLY A 300 3.21 -8.37 5.74
CA GLY A 300 3.95 -9.62 5.84
C GLY A 300 3.43 -10.52 6.96
N ILE A 301 3.77 -10.19 8.21
CA ILE A 301 3.52 -11.02 9.39
C ILE A 301 2.03 -11.28 9.61
N MET A 302 1.22 -10.23 9.78
CA MET A 302 -0.21 -10.38 10.06
C MET A 302 -0.96 -10.99 8.88
N SER A 303 -0.54 -10.69 7.65
CA SER A 303 -1.09 -11.33 6.46
C SER A 303 -0.80 -12.83 6.42
N LEU A 304 0.40 -13.26 6.84
CA LEU A 304 0.74 -14.67 6.99
C LEU A 304 -0.05 -15.35 8.11
N VAL A 305 -0.13 -14.72 9.30
CA VAL A 305 -0.89 -15.22 10.46
C VAL A 305 -2.36 -15.49 10.10
N LEU A 306 -2.95 -14.60 9.29
CA LEU A 306 -4.37 -14.61 8.97
C LEU A 306 -4.69 -15.24 7.61
N ASN A 307 -3.68 -15.80 6.93
CA ASN A 307 -3.81 -16.36 5.58
C ASN A 307 -4.47 -15.38 4.59
N ILE A 308 -4.04 -14.13 4.62
CA ILE A 308 -4.45 -13.08 3.68
C ILE A 308 -3.58 -13.19 2.42
N THR A 309 -4.22 -13.25 1.25
CA THR A 309 -3.52 -13.34 -0.03
C THR A 309 -2.72 -12.05 -0.29
N ARG A 310 -1.42 -12.19 -0.57
CA ARG A 310 -0.54 -11.05 -0.90
C ARG A 310 -0.20 -11.06 -2.39
N LEU A 311 -0.38 -9.92 -3.04
CA LEU A 311 -0.17 -9.76 -4.49
C LEU A 311 0.84 -8.65 -4.78
N ASP A 312 1.86 -9.00 -5.56
CA ASP A 312 2.86 -8.09 -6.08
C ASP A 312 2.33 -7.42 -7.35
N ILE A 313 2.27 -6.08 -7.35
CA ILE A 313 1.85 -5.25 -8.48
C ILE A 313 2.90 -4.16 -8.67
N SER A 314 3.76 -4.35 -9.66
CA SER A 314 4.91 -3.47 -9.95
C SER A 314 4.53 -2.04 -10.36
N ALA A 315 3.24 -1.78 -10.62
CA ALA A 315 2.73 -0.44 -10.88
C ALA A 315 2.62 0.42 -9.61
N PHE A 316 2.72 -0.18 -8.42
CA PHE A 316 2.95 0.61 -7.21
C PHE A 316 4.39 1.11 -7.23
N GLY A 317 4.59 2.41 -6.97
CA GLY A 317 5.85 3.09 -7.21
C GLY A 317 7.06 2.38 -6.59
N ASP A 318 8.20 2.41 -7.28
CA ASP A 318 9.43 1.81 -6.78
C ASP A 318 10.28 2.87 -6.08
N LEU A 319 10.61 2.65 -4.81
CA LEU A 319 11.45 3.53 -3.99
C LEU A 319 12.87 3.72 -4.57
N THR A 320 13.32 2.85 -5.47
CA THR A 320 14.68 2.85 -6.03
C THR A 320 14.81 3.63 -7.35
N LYS A 321 13.70 4.00 -8.00
CA LYS A 321 13.74 4.70 -9.29
C LYS A 321 13.86 6.21 -9.10
N GLU A 322 14.97 6.79 -9.55
CA GLU A 322 15.15 8.26 -9.53
C GLU A 322 14.17 8.99 -10.48
N ASP A 323 13.79 8.33 -11.59
CA ASP A 323 12.90 8.86 -12.63
C ASP A 323 11.42 8.51 -12.41
N ALA A 324 11.00 8.26 -11.17
CA ALA A 324 9.66 7.74 -10.90
C ALA A 324 8.51 8.67 -11.38
N VAL A 325 8.78 9.97 -11.54
CA VAL A 325 7.83 10.92 -12.16
C VAL A 325 7.63 10.63 -13.66
N LEU A 326 8.67 10.20 -14.39
CA LEU A 326 8.58 9.88 -15.83
C LEU A 326 7.78 8.60 -16.08
N THR A 327 7.91 7.58 -15.22
CA THR A 327 7.13 6.34 -15.33
C THR A 327 5.68 6.54 -14.94
N PHE A 328 5.43 7.31 -13.87
CA PHE A 328 4.09 7.80 -13.52
C PHE A 328 3.45 8.58 -14.67
N ASP A 329 4.23 9.48 -15.28
CA ASP A 329 3.81 10.27 -16.42
C ASP A 329 3.42 9.44 -17.65
N ARG A 330 4.02 8.27 -17.83
CA ARG A 330 3.68 7.36 -18.94
C ARG A 330 2.46 6.48 -18.65
N GLY A 331 1.84 6.63 -17.48
CA GLY A 331 0.72 5.80 -17.04
C GLY A 331 1.15 4.37 -16.67
N ILE A 332 2.43 4.15 -16.39
CA ILE A 332 2.96 2.84 -16.00
C ILE A 332 2.71 2.60 -14.51
N ASP A 333 2.94 3.63 -13.69
CA ASP A 333 2.80 3.54 -12.25
C ASP A 333 1.47 4.15 -11.78
N VAL A 334 0.80 3.44 -10.86
CA VAL A 334 -0.41 3.85 -10.13
C VAL A 334 -0.07 4.74 -8.95
N THR A 335 1.08 4.53 -8.32
CA THR A 335 1.60 5.39 -7.25
C THR A 335 3.06 5.73 -7.48
N VAL A 336 3.53 6.86 -6.94
CA VAL A 336 4.93 7.27 -7.03
C VAL A 336 5.37 7.93 -5.73
N VAL A 337 6.60 7.66 -5.30
CA VAL A 337 7.19 8.26 -4.11
C VAL A 337 7.91 9.55 -4.46
N MET A 338 7.50 10.63 -3.81
CA MET A 338 7.89 12.01 -4.07
C MET A 338 9.16 12.34 -3.27
N LYS A 339 10.34 12.01 -3.82
CA LYS A 339 11.63 12.30 -3.17
C LYS A 339 12.17 13.70 -3.45
N LYS A 340 12.14 14.15 -4.71
CA LYS A 340 12.75 15.42 -5.16
C LYS A 340 11.81 16.32 -5.97
N ALA A 341 10.68 15.79 -6.44
CA ALA A 341 9.71 16.51 -7.25
C ALA A 341 8.62 17.17 -6.39
N LYS A 342 8.08 18.31 -6.85
CA LYS A 342 6.91 18.97 -6.24
C LYS A 342 5.62 18.34 -6.78
N ARG A 343 4.61 18.06 -5.93
CA ARG A 343 3.38 17.39 -6.37
C ARG A 343 2.59 18.27 -7.34
N GLU A 344 2.63 19.59 -7.16
CA GLU A 344 2.03 20.55 -8.10
C GLU A 344 2.57 20.42 -9.54
N VAL A 345 3.88 20.17 -9.69
CA VAL A 345 4.50 20.00 -11.02
C VAL A 345 4.04 18.69 -11.66
N VAL A 346 3.98 17.61 -10.88
CA VAL A 346 3.45 16.32 -11.34
C VAL A 346 1.97 16.47 -11.71
N TRP A 347 1.18 17.10 -10.86
CA TRP A 347 -0.26 17.29 -11.07
C TRP A 347 -0.60 18.18 -12.26
N SER A 348 0.10 19.31 -12.43
CA SER A 348 -0.10 20.18 -13.58
C SER A 348 0.33 19.50 -14.89
N THR A 349 1.35 18.65 -14.85
CA THR A 349 1.76 17.84 -16.02
C THR A 349 0.73 16.77 -16.33
N PHE A 350 0.22 16.09 -15.31
CA PHE A 350 -0.87 15.11 -15.43
C PHE A 350 -2.13 15.75 -16.04
N LYS A 351 -2.61 16.88 -15.49
CA LYS A 351 -3.79 17.60 -16.02
C LYS A 351 -3.58 18.17 -17.43
N ARG A 352 -2.34 18.54 -17.80
CA ARG A 352 -2.01 19.08 -19.14
C ARG A 352 -1.90 18.03 -20.23
N LYS A 353 -1.81 16.74 -19.89
CA LYS A 353 -1.81 15.65 -20.88
C LYS A 353 -3.17 15.54 -21.55
N LYS A 354 -3.37 16.41 -22.55
CA LYS A 354 -4.31 16.18 -23.63
C LYS A 354 -3.75 15.03 -24.46
N CYS A 355 -4.62 14.12 -24.85
CA CYS A 355 -4.27 13.04 -25.75
C CYS A 355 -3.61 13.63 -26.99
N LYS A 356 -2.54 12.99 -27.45
CA LYS A 356 -2.04 13.29 -28.79
C LYS A 356 -3.13 12.89 -29.77
N SER A 357 -3.61 13.85 -30.56
CA SER A 357 -4.38 13.55 -31.76
C SER A 357 -3.52 12.61 -32.62
N VAL A 358 -3.98 11.38 -32.83
CA VAL A 358 -3.41 10.46 -33.81
C VAL A 358 -3.76 10.97 -35.20
#